data_AF-A0A1H0VJD6-F1
#
_entry.id   AF-A0A1H0VJD6-F1
#
_cell.length_a   1.000
_cell.length_b   1.000
_cell.length_c   1.000
_cell.angle_alpha   90.00
_cell.angle_beta   90.00
_cell.angle_gamma   90.00
#
_symmetry.space_group_name_H-M   'P 1'
#
loop_
_entity.id
_entity.type
_entity.pdbx_description
1 polymer ?
#
loop_
_entity_poly.entity_id
_entity_poly.type
_entity_poly.pdbx_seq_one_letter_code
_entity_poly.pdbx_strand_id
1 'polypeptide(L)'
;MTTAEVFSLAATLICLLCLALAAMAAYVARRAAGAARDAQTATALLLRQQEVHEAVAAASAVQREAEHAQRLAAELSRAYGLLGLFADSFGDIDMQQSQQIADTKADLAGEIANQAQEFVSSSHHQLDEAPPQEIDRAVHGFHKALAEVRAMREDVEREQAAVERQRTSLR
;
A
#
# COMPACT_ATOMS: atom_id res chain seq x y z
N MET A 1 -45.43 53.79 42.62
CA MET A 1 -44.88 53.09 41.44
C MET A 1 -45.90 53.12 40.34
N THR A 2 -45.54 53.63 39.17
CA THR A 2 -46.42 53.63 37.99
C THR A 2 -46.28 52.30 37.25
N THR A 3 -47.33 51.89 36.52
CA THR A 3 -47.30 50.67 35.70
C THR A 3 -46.11 50.65 34.72
N ALA A 4 -45.73 51.82 34.20
CA ALA A 4 -44.58 52.01 33.31
C ALA A 4 -43.23 51.65 33.98
N GLU A 5 -43.05 51.93 35.27
CA GLU A 5 -41.83 51.56 36.01
C GLU A 5 -41.74 50.04 36.18
N VAL A 6 -42.87 49.37 36.43
CA VAL A 6 -42.92 47.90 36.57
C VAL A 6 -42.62 47.23 35.23
N PHE A 7 -43.17 47.73 34.12
CA PHE A 7 -42.86 47.20 32.77
C PHE A 7 -41.41 47.47 32.35
N SER A 8 -40.85 48.63 32.70
CA SER A 8 -39.44 48.95 32.45
C SER A 8 -38.49 48.03 33.23
N LEU A 9 -38.81 47.75 34.49
CA LEU A 9 -38.03 46.86 35.35
C LEU A 9 -38.13 45.38 34.90
N ALA A 10 -39.30 44.96 34.41
CA ALA A 10 -39.47 43.64 33.80
C ALA A 10 -38.71 43.50 32.47
N ALA A 11 -38.77 44.52 31.60
CA ALA A 11 -38.06 44.52 30.31
C ALA A 11 -36.53 44.47 30.50
N THR A 12 -35.99 45.22 31.46
CA THR A 12 -34.55 45.19 31.78
C THR A 12 -34.10 43.84 32.34
N LEU A 13 -34.91 43.19 33.19
CA LEU A 13 -34.63 41.84 33.67
C LEU A 13 -34.64 40.79 32.54
N ILE A 14 -35.63 40.87 31.63
CA ILE A 14 -35.70 39.97 30.47
C ILE A 14 -34.49 40.17 29.54
N CYS A 15 -34.10 41.43 29.27
CA CYS A 15 -32.92 41.72 28.46
C CYS A 15 -31.64 41.18 29.09
N LEU A 16 -31.47 41.29 30.41
CA LEU A 16 -30.32 40.73 31.13
C LEU A 16 -30.28 39.19 31.06
N LEU A 17 -31.44 38.53 31.21
CA LEU A 17 -31.55 37.08 31.08
C LEU A 17 -31.24 36.61 29.64
N CYS A 18 -31.72 37.33 28.61
CA CYS A 18 -31.39 37.04 27.22
C CYS A 18 -29.89 37.21 26.93
N LEU A 19 -29.25 38.24 27.48
CA LEU A 19 -27.80 38.46 27.39
C LEU A 19 -27.01 37.34 28.07
N ALA A 20 -27.45 36.89 29.25
CA ALA A 20 -26.82 35.79 29.97
C ALA A 20 -26.92 34.46 29.19
N LEU A 21 -28.09 34.16 28.61
CA LEU A 21 -28.30 32.98 27.76
C LEU A 21 -27.46 33.05 26.48
N ALA A 22 -27.37 34.21 25.83
CA ALA A 22 -26.53 34.42 24.66
C ALA A 22 -25.03 34.24 24.98
N ALA A 23 -24.57 34.73 26.14
CA ALA A 23 -23.20 34.55 26.60
C ALA A 23 -22.87 33.08 26.89
N MET A 24 -23.78 32.33 27.53
CA MET A 24 -23.61 30.89 27.73
C MET A 24 -23.58 30.11 26.41
N ALA A 25 -24.48 30.43 25.48
CA ALA A 25 -24.51 29.81 24.16
C ALA A 25 -23.22 30.10 23.38
N ALA A 26 -22.70 31.33 23.42
CA ALA A 26 -21.43 31.71 22.81
C ALA A 26 -20.23 30.97 23.43
N TYR A 27 -20.23 30.78 24.76
CA TYR A 27 -19.19 30.00 25.45
C TYR A 27 -19.21 28.53 25.04
N VAL A 28 -20.40 27.90 25.03
CA VAL A 28 -20.57 26.51 24.59
C VAL A 28 -20.18 26.36 23.12
N ALA A 29 -20.59 27.29 22.25
CA ALA A 29 -20.21 27.29 20.84
C ALA A 29 -18.69 27.40 20.63
N ARG A 30 -18.01 28.25 21.42
CA ARG A 30 -16.53 28.37 21.36
C ARG A 30 -15.85 27.08 21.80
N ARG A 31 -16.36 26.42 22.84
CA ARG A 31 -15.82 25.15 23.34
C ARG A 31 -16.06 24.01 22.35
N ALA A 32 -17.25 23.97 21.75
CA ALA A 32 -17.59 23.03 20.69
C ALA A 32 -16.73 23.25 19.42
N ALA A 33 -16.47 24.51 19.05
CA ALA A 33 -15.57 24.84 17.95
C ALA A 33 -14.12 24.41 18.22
N GLY A 34 -13.64 24.50 19.47
CA GLY A 34 -12.36 23.95 19.90
C GLY A 34 -12.32 22.43 19.72
N ALA A 35 -13.29 21.72 20.32
CA ALA A 35 -13.38 20.26 20.22
C ALA A 35 -13.52 19.78 18.76
N ALA A 36 -14.23 20.52 17.90
CA ALA A 36 -14.34 20.20 16.48
C ALA A 36 -13.01 20.34 15.73
N ARG A 37 -12.19 21.35 16.06
CA ARG A 37 -10.84 21.50 15.50
C ARG A 37 -9.92 20.39 15.96
N ASP A 38 -9.96 20.05 17.24
CA ASP A 38 -9.16 18.95 17.80
C ASP A 38 -9.55 17.61 17.13
N ALA A 39 -10.85 17.35 16.98
CA ALA A 39 -11.35 16.17 16.27
C ALA A 39 -10.93 16.15 14.79
N GLN A 40 -10.94 17.30 14.10
CA GLN A 40 -10.47 17.39 12.71
C GLN A 40 -8.97 17.07 12.60
N THR A 41 -8.14 17.61 13.49
CA THR A 41 -6.69 17.35 13.47
C THR A 41 -6.38 15.88 13.79
N ALA A 42 -7.06 15.28 14.77
CA ALA A 42 -6.91 13.87 15.09
C ALA A 42 -7.35 12.97 13.91
N THR A 43 -8.46 13.29 13.26
CA THR A 43 -8.94 12.55 12.09
C THR A 43 -7.96 12.66 10.93
N ALA A 44 -7.40 13.84 10.66
CA ALA A 44 -6.40 14.04 9.61
C ALA A 44 -5.13 13.22 9.87
N LEU A 45 -4.69 13.13 11.13
CA LEU A 45 -3.53 12.33 11.52
C LEU A 45 -3.81 10.83 11.35
N LEU A 46 -4.98 10.35 11.76
CA LEU A 46 -5.38 8.95 11.60
C LEU A 46 -5.50 8.54 10.12
N LEU A 47 -6.09 9.40 9.28
CA LEU A 47 -6.17 9.15 7.83
C LEU A 47 -4.78 9.03 7.22
N ARG A 48 -3.86 9.92 7.59
CA ARG A 48 -2.48 9.87 7.10
C ARG A 48 -1.76 8.59 7.53
N GLN A 49 -1.90 8.18 8.79
CA GLN A 49 -1.32 6.93 9.28
C GLN A 49 -1.88 5.72 8.52
N GLN A 50 -3.18 5.74 8.20
CA GLN A 50 -3.81 4.70 7.41
C GLN A 50 -3.23 4.63 5.99
N GLU A 51 -3.10 5.77 5.30
CA GLU A 51 -2.52 5.84 3.95
C GLU A 51 -1.09 5.29 3.90
N VAL A 52 -0.25 5.66 4.87
CA VAL A 52 1.13 5.13 4.99
C VAL A 52 1.10 3.62 5.23
N HIS A 53 0.21 3.14 6.13
CA HIS A 53 0.06 1.70 6.37
C HIS A 53 -0.37 0.94 5.11
N GLU A 54 -1.28 1.49 4.32
CA GLU A 54 -1.72 0.90 3.06
C GLU A 54 -0.55 0.79 2.06
N ALA A 55 0.27 1.84 1.94
CA ALA A 55 1.46 1.83 1.08
C ALA A 55 2.48 0.77 1.52
N VAL A 56 2.79 0.69 2.82
CA VAL A 56 3.69 -0.33 3.36
C VAL A 56 3.15 -1.74 3.16
N ALA A 57 1.84 -1.94 3.35
CA ALA A 57 1.19 -3.22 3.12
C ALA A 57 1.25 -3.64 1.64
N ALA A 58 1.03 -2.70 0.72
CA ALA A 58 1.13 -2.94 -0.72
C ALA A 58 2.57 -3.31 -1.13
N ALA A 59 3.57 -2.56 -0.67
CA ALA A 59 4.98 -2.85 -0.91
C ALA A 59 5.37 -4.24 -0.34
N SER A 60 4.95 -4.56 0.88
CA SER A 60 5.19 -5.87 1.50
C SER A 60 4.52 -7.03 0.76
N ALA A 61 3.38 -6.79 0.10
CA ALA A 61 2.74 -7.77 -0.76
C ALA A 61 3.55 -8.00 -2.04
N VAL A 62 4.04 -6.93 -2.68
CA VAL A 62 4.93 -7.01 -3.84
C VAL A 62 6.20 -7.78 -3.51
N GLN A 63 6.87 -7.44 -2.39
CA GLN A 63 8.10 -8.09 -1.96
C GLN A 63 7.92 -9.61 -1.85
N ARG A 64 6.89 -10.06 -1.11
CA ARG A 64 6.64 -11.49 -0.90
C ARG A 64 6.33 -12.23 -2.18
N GLU A 65 5.54 -11.63 -3.07
CA GLU A 65 5.21 -12.23 -4.36
C GLU A 65 6.45 -12.31 -5.26
N ALA A 66 7.29 -11.27 -5.24
CA ALA A 66 8.51 -11.21 -6.04
C ALA A 66 9.56 -12.22 -5.57
N GLU A 67 9.76 -12.37 -4.26
CA GLU A 67 10.60 -13.42 -3.68
C GLU A 67 10.08 -14.84 -4.01
N HIS A 68 8.76 -15.00 -4.15
CA HIS A 68 8.17 -16.27 -4.57
C HIS A 68 8.45 -16.54 -6.06
N ALA A 69 8.20 -15.57 -6.94
CA ALA A 69 8.48 -15.66 -8.38
C ALA A 69 9.97 -15.91 -8.65
N GLN A 70 10.86 -15.22 -7.93
CA GLN A 70 12.31 -15.39 -8.03
C GLN A 70 12.73 -16.84 -7.72
N ARG A 71 12.22 -17.42 -6.63
CA ARG A 71 12.55 -18.80 -6.25
C ARG A 71 12.11 -19.79 -7.31
N LEU A 72 10.89 -19.66 -7.83
CA LEU A 72 10.38 -20.51 -8.90
C LEU A 72 11.19 -20.35 -10.19
N ALA A 73 11.55 -19.12 -10.56
CA ALA A 73 12.34 -18.86 -11.76
C ALA A 73 13.75 -19.47 -11.66
N ALA A 74 14.39 -19.38 -10.49
CA ALA A 74 15.67 -20.03 -10.22
C ALA A 74 15.57 -21.57 -10.23
N GLU A 75 14.45 -22.14 -9.78
CA GLU A 75 14.18 -23.58 -9.90
C GLU A 75 14.01 -24.01 -11.36
N LEU A 76 13.28 -23.22 -12.15
CA LEU A 76 13.07 -23.46 -13.58
C LEU A 76 14.39 -23.40 -14.36
N SER A 77 15.23 -22.40 -14.10
CA SER A 77 16.57 -22.30 -14.70
C SER A 77 17.40 -23.56 -14.44
N ARG A 78 17.44 -24.03 -13.20
CA ARG A 78 18.10 -25.30 -12.85
C ARG A 78 17.50 -26.50 -13.57
N ALA A 79 16.19 -26.53 -13.74
CA ALA A 79 15.51 -27.62 -14.46
C ALA A 79 15.89 -27.65 -15.95
N TYR A 80 16.01 -26.49 -16.60
CA TYR A 80 16.54 -26.39 -17.97
C TYR A 80 17.99 -26.86 -18.07
N GLY A 81 18.85 -26.40 -17.16
CA GLY A 81 20.24 -26.85 -17.12
C GLY A 81 20.38 -28.37 -16.97
N LEU A 82 19.56 -28.99 -16.13
CA LEU A 82 19.51 -30.45 -16.02
C LEU A 82 18.98 -31.14 -17.28
N LEU A 83 17.93 -30.61 -17.90
CA LEU A 83 17.41 -31.16 -19.16
C LEU A 83 18.47 -31.16 -20.27
N GLY A 84 19.24 -30.07 -20.40
CA GLY A 84 20.32 -29.97 -21.37
C GLY A 84 21.40 -31.03 -21.18
N LEU A 85 21.73 -31.39 -19.93
CA LEU A 85 22.74 -32.42 -19.64
C LEU A 85 22.31 -33.85 -20.03
N PHE A 86 21.01 -34.15 -20.03
CA PHE A 86 20.50 -35.50 -20.29
C PHE A 86 19.89 -35.68 -21.67
N ALA A 87 19.61 -34.60 -22.39
CA ALA A 87 19.07 -34.67 -23.74
C ALA A 87 20.22 -34.69 -24.76
N ASP A 88 20.78 -35.86 -25.04
CA ASP A 88 21.85 -36.13 -26.03
C ASP A 88 21.55 -35.63 -27.47
N SER A 89 20.37 -35.07 -27.74
CA SER A 89 19.92 -34.65 -29.08
C SER A 89 18.97 -33.44 -29.16
N PHE A 90 18.53 -32.86 -28.03
CA PHE A 90 17.66 -31.67 -28.08
C PHE A 90 18.50 -30.41 -28.10
N GLY A 91 18.30 -29.57 -29.13
CA GLY A 91 18.96 -28.28 -29.39
C GLY A 91 19.50 -27.57 -28.15
N ASP A 92 20.80 -27.74 -27.92
CA ASP A 92 21.56 -27.17 -26.80
C ASP A 92 21.40 -25.63 -26.73
N ILE A 93 21.24 -24.99 -27.90
CA ILE A 93 21.00 -23.54 -28.03
C ILE A 93 19.63 -23.12 -27.48
N ASP A 94 18.56 -23.86 -27.79
CA ASP A 94 17.20 -23.51 -27.37
C ASP A 94 17.01 -23.70 -25.85
N MET A 95 17.67 -24.73 -25.28
CA MET A 95 17.66 -24.96 -23.83
C MET A 95 18.50 -23.93 -23.07
N GLN A 96 19.69 -23.57 -23.57
CA GLN A 96 20.48 -22.48 -23.00
C GLN A 96 19.73 -21.14 -23.06
N GLN A 97 19.03 -20.86 -24.17
CA GLN A 97 18.21 -19.66 -24.27
C GLN A 97 17.05 -19.68 -23.26
N SER A 98 16.39 -20.81 -23.10
CA SER A 98 15.30 -20.97 -22.12
C SER A 98 15.79 -20.81 -20.68
N GLN A 99 16.98 -21.35 -20.37
CA GLN A 99 17.65 -21.14 -19.08
C GLN A 99 17.95 -19.67 -18.84
N GLN A 100 18.53 -18.97 -19.82
CA GLN A 100 18.86 -17.54 -19.70
C GLN A 100 17.61 -16.67 -19.50
N ILE A 101 16.50 -17.01 -20.14
CA ILE A 101 15.21 -16.34 -19.91
C ILE A 101 14.75 -16.55 -18.47
N ALA A 102 14.84 -17.77 -17.94
CA ALA A 102 14.48 -18.07 -16.55
C ALA A 102 15.37 -17.31 -15.55
N ASP A 103 16.68 -17.24 -15.81
CA ASP A 103 17.62 -16.44 -15.00
C ASP A 103 17.26 -14.95 -15.03
N THR A 104 16.96 -14.40 -16.22
CA THR A 104 16.55 -13.00 -16.37
C THR A 104 15.25 -12.70 -15.60
N LYS A 105 14.28 -13.63 -15.60
CA LYS A 105 13.06 -13.52 -14.79
C LYS A 105 13.38 -13.55 -13.29
N ALA A 106 14.31 -14.40 -12.85
CA ALA A 106 14.74 -14.48 -11.46
C ALA A 106 15.42 -13.18 -11.00
N ASP A 107 16.29 -12.61 -11.82
CA ASP A 107 16.98 -11.35 -11.54
C ASP A 107 15.98 -10.19 -11.45
N LEU A 108 15.07 -10.06 -12.43
CA LEU A 108 14.04 -9.02 -12.43
C LEU A 108 13.11 -9.13 -11.21
N ALA A 109 12.67 -10.34 -10.86
CA ALA A 109 11.89 -10.57 -9.65
C ALA A 109 12.68 -10.18 -8.39
N GLY A 110 13.99 -10.48 -8.34
CA GLY A 110 14.88 -10.07 -7.26
C GLY A 110 15.02 -8.55 -7.14
N GLU A 111 15.16 -7.84 -8.26
CA GLU A 111 15.20 -6.37 -8.28
C GLU A 111 13.91 -5.76 -7.74
N ILE A 112 12.75 -6.28 -8.16
CA ILE A 112 11.44 -5.81 -7.67
C ILE A 112 11.31 -6.09 -6.17
N ALA A 113 11.74 -7.26 -5.70
CA ALA A 113 11.74 -7.59 -4.27
C ALA A 113 12.60 -6.62 -3.46
N ASN A 114 13.82 -6.33 -3.94
CA ASN A 114 14.74 -5.41 -3.27
C ASN A 114 14.18 -3.98 -3.24
N GLN A 115 13.59 -3.48 -4.33
CA GLN A 115 12.96 -2.16 -4.38
C GLN A 115 11.79 -2.06 -3.40
N ALA A 116 10.95 -3.10 -3.33
CA ALA A 116 9.85 -3.14 -2.37
C ALA A 116 10.35 -3.20 -0.92
N GLN A 117 11.42 -3.96 -0.65
CA GLN A 117 12.06 -4.04 0.66
C GLN A 117 12.69 -2.70 1.07
N GLU A 118 13.37 -2.01 0.15
CA GLU A 118 13.96 -0.69 0.40
C GLU A 118 12.88 0.32 0.77
N PHE A 119 11.75 0.31 0.05
CA PHE A 119 10.59 1.12 0.42
C PHE A 119 10.13 0.80 1.83
N VAL A 120 9.81 -0.47 2.15
CA VAL A 120 9.34 -0.88 3.49
C VAL A 120 10.33 -0.49 4.59
N SER A 121 11.63 -0.60 4.34
CA SER A 121 12.69 -0.30 5.32
C SER A 121 12.89 1.20 5.54
N SER A 122 12.69 2.03 4.52
CA SER A 122 12.80 3.50 4.58
C SER A 122 11.48 4.19 4.99
N SER A 123 10.37 3.46 4.91
CA SER A 123 9.00 3.95 5.08
C SER A 123 8.72 4.65 6.42
N HIS A 124 9.31 4.18 7.51
CA HIS A 124 8.91 4.62 8.86
C HIS A 124 9.33 6.05 9.24
N HIS A 125 10.29 6.66 8.55
CA HIS A 125 10.71 8.04 8.85
C HIS A 125 10.51 9.01 7.69
N GLN A 126 10.42 8.53 6.44
CA GLN A 126 10.31 9.41 5.27
C GLN A 126 8.86 9.58 4.76
N LEU A 127 7.97 8.61 5.00
CA LEU A 127 6.59 8.67 4.49
C LEU A 127 5.66 9.54 5.36
N ASP A 128 5.98 9.71 6.65
CA ASP A 128 5.21 10.58 7.54
C ASP A 128 5.27 12.06 7.13
N GLU A 129 6.27 12.45 6.33
CA GLU A 129 6.44 13.80 5.80
C GLU A 129 6.01 13.92 4.32
N ALA A 130 5.95 12.81 3.58
CA ALA A 130 5.62 12.79 2.16
C ALA A 130 4.18 13.28 1.89
N PRO A 131 3.95 14.09 0.84
CA PRO A 131 2.62 14.54 0.48
C PRO A 131 1.73 13.36 0.04
N PRO A 132 0.41 13.38 0.31
CA PRO A 132 -0.51 12.27 0.02
C PRO A 132 -0.46 11.80 -1.45
N GLN A 133 -0.26 12.73 -2.38
CA GLN A 133 -0.16 12.44 -3.81
C GLN A 133 1.04 11.55 -4.17
N GLU A 134 2.13 11.61 -3.40
CA GLU A 134 3.28 10.74 -3.58
C GLU A 134 3.02 9.34 -3.01
N ILE A 135 2.32 9.26 -1.88
CA ILE A 135 1.87 8.00 -1.28
C ILE A 135 0.91 7.28 -2.25
N ASP A 136 -0.08 7.97 -2.80
CA ASP A 136 -1.02 7.41 -3.78
C ASP A 136 -0.32 6.89 -5.04
N ARG A 137 0.66 7.65 -5.55
CA ARG A 137 1.48 7.22 -6.70
C ARG A 137 2.29 5.97 -6.37
N ALA A 138 2.87 5.90 -5.17
CA ALA A 138 3.61 4.73 -4.72
C ALA A 138 2.68 3.51 -4.62
N VAL A 139 1.52 3.63 -3.97
CA VAL A 139 0.50 2.57 -3.87
C VAL A 139 0.08 2.07 -5.26
N HIS A 140 -0.21 2.99 -6.19
CA HIS A 140 -0.56 2.63 -7.56
C HIS A 140 0.59 1.91 -8.27
N GLY A 141 1.83 2.37 -8.08
CA GLY A 141 3.04 1.72 -8.56
C GLY A 141 3.18 0.30 -8.03
N PHE A 142 2.96 0.08 -6.73
CA PHE A 142 3.00 -1.25 -6.11
C PHE A 142 1.89 -2.16 -6.63
N HIS A 143 0.68 -1.65 -6.85
CA HIS A 143 -0.38 -2.46 -7.45
C HIS A 143 -0.04 -2.90 -8.87
N LYS A 144 0.58 -2.02 -9.67
CA LYS A 144 1.05 -2.37 -11.02
C LYS A 144 2.17 -3.41 -10.94
N ALA A 145 3.18 -3.19 -10.10
CA ALA A 145 4.27 -4.14 -9.89
C ALA A 145 3.76 -5.51 -9.41
N LEU A 146 2.77 -5.54 -8.51
CA LEU A 146 2.17 -6.78 -8.04
C LEU A 146 1.49 -7.56 -9.18
N ALA A 147 0.80 -6.87 -10.09
CA ALA A 147 0.20 -7.50 -11.26
C ALA A 147 1.27 -8.08 -12.21
N GLU A 148 2.35 -7.33 -12.44
CA GLU A 148 3.47 -7.77 -13.29
C GLU A 148 4.19 -9.00 -12.70
N VAL A 149 4.48 -8.98 -11.39
CA VAL A 149 5.11 -10.11 -10.69
C VAL A 149 4.20 -11.34 -10.68
N ARG A 150 2.89 -11.17 -10.51
CA ARG A 150 1.94 -12.30 -10.58
C ARG A 150 1.91 -12.92 -11.98
N ALA A 151 1.85 -12.10 -13.02
CA ALA A 151 1.93 -12.59 -14.40
C ALA A 151 3.24 -13.33 -14.64
N MET A 152 4.37 -12.80 -14.15
CA MET A 152 5.67 -13.48 -14.24
C MET A 152 5.67 -14.82 -13.50
N ARG A 153 5.10 -14.89 -12.29
CA ARG A 153 4.97 -16.15 -11.53
C ARG A 153 4.15 -17.17 -12.31
N GLU A 154 2.98 -16.77 -12.82
CA GLU A 154 2.11 -17.65 -13.60
C GLU A 154 2.79 -18.15 -14.87
N ASP A 155 3.59 -17.32 -15.54
CA ASP A 155 4.40 -17.71 -16.69
C ASP A 155 5.45 -18.77 -16.32
N VAL A 156 6.18 -18.56 -15.22
CA VAL A 156 7.18 -19.50 -14.71
C VAL A 156 6.53 -20.83 -14.29
N GLU A 157 5.39 -20.81 -13.60
CA GLU A 157 4.66 -22.02 -13.21
C GLU A 157 4.19 -22.82 -14.43
N ARG A 158 3.70 -22.14 -15.48
CA ARG A 158 3.31 -22.77 -16.74
C ARG A 158 4.50 -23.43 -17.44
N GLU A 159 5.64 -22.74 -17.49
CA GLU A 159 6.88 -23.25 -18.08
C GLU A 159 7.43 -24.44 -17.28
N GLN A 160 7.42 -24.36 -15.95
CA GLN A 160 7.83 -25.45 -15.07
C GLN A 160 6.97 -26.70 -15.26
N ALA A 161 5.65 -26.54 -15.34
CA ALA A 161 4.74 -27.65 -15.64
C ALA A 161 4.95 -28.24 -17.05
N ALA A 162 5.43 -27.45 -18.02
CA ALA A 162 5.79 -27.96 -19.34
C ALA A 162 7.10 -28.77 -19.28
N VAL A 163 8.11 -28.25 -18.58
CA VAL A 163 9.40 -28.92 -18.33
C VAL A 163 9.22 -30.25 -17.60
N GLU A 164 8.39 -30.30 -16.56
CA GLU A 164 8.10 -31.53 -15.82
C GLU A 164 7.39 -32.60 -16.66
N ARG A 165 6.45 -32.18 -17.52
CA ARG A 165 5.80 -33.08 -18.49
C ARG A 165 6.81 -33.67 -19.47
N GLN A 166 7.73 -32.85 -19.98
CA GLN A 166 8.80 -33.31 -20.88
C GLN A 166 9.75 -34.28 -20.18
N ARG A 167 10.16 -34.00 -18.93
CA ARG A 167 10.97 -34.91 -18.11
C ARG A 167 10.28 -36.25 -17.88
N THR A 168 8.96 -36.25 -17.67
CA THR A 168 8.18 -37.48 -17.47
C THR A 168 8.10 -38.31 -18.74
N SER A 169 8.00 -37.69 -19.93
CA SER A 169 8.00 -38.41 -21.21
C SER A 169 9.36 -39.00 -21.61
N LEU A 170 10.46 -38.51 -21.02
CA LEU A 170 11.83 -38.98 -21.28
C LEU A 170 12.25 -40.14 -20.35
N ARG A 171 11.44 -40.46 -19.33
CA ARG A 171 11.61 -41.64 -18.48
C ARG A 171 10.84 -42.83 -19.04
#